data_AF-A0A1U6GKG9-F1
#
_entry.id   AF-A0A1U6GKG9-F1
#
_cell.length_a   1.000
_cell.length_b   1.000
_cell.length_c   1.000
_cell.angle_alpha   90.00
_cell.angle_beta   90.00
_cell.angle_gamma   90.00
#
_symmetry.space_group_name_H-M   'P 1'
#
loop_
_entity.id
_entity.type
_entity.pdbx_description
1 polymer ?
#
loop_
_entity_poly.entity_id
_entity_poly.type
_entity_poly.pdbx_seq_one_letter_code
_entity_poly.pdbx_strand_id
1 'polypeptide(L)'
;MLKTLILLPDNSAFVLIHLAVSQYSYNAQSYWQRIMLITAPQLFGAVVACGLGCAEGARLSQELGSWQVISWALVLSLPIMLPLMWLTWPKSLEEVSFAAWASLIYIAVFSMFIGFLFCYRGLALGGIAAVGQLQLMQPFMGLMLAALLLHEMVSIGMLISTLGAVVCVVGAKKFSV
;
A
#
# COMPACT_ATOMS: atom_id res chain seq x y z
N MET A 1 8.48 -32.44 -40.41
CA MET A 1 8.02 -32.31 -39.01
C MET A 1 7.02 -33.40 -38.57
N LEU A 2 6.88 -34.53 -39.29
CA LEU A 2 5.92 -35.61 -38.92
C LEU A 2 6.54 -37.03 -38.88
N LYS A 3 7.87 -37.16 -38.94
CA LYS A 3 8.56 -38.47 -38.93
C LYS A 3 9.31 -38.80 -37.63
N THR A 4 9.20 -37.96 -36.60
CA THR A 4 9.84 -38.20 -35.28
C THR A 4 8.82 -38.64 -34.21
N LEU A 5 7.63 -39.08 -34.60
CA LEU A 5 6.51 -39.34 -33.68
C LEU A 5 6.26 -40.83 -33.36
N ILE A 6 7.06 -41.77 -33.89
CA ILE A 6 6.77 -43.22 -33.83
C ILE A 6 7.86 -44.03 -33.08
N LEU A 7 8.91 -43.38 -32.55
CA LEU A 7 9.97 -44.05 -31.79
C LEU A 7 10.32 -43.31 -30.49
N LEU A 8 9.34 -42.99 -29.64
CA LEU A 8 9.65 -42.55 -28.28
C LEU A 8 8.88 -43.39 -27.24
N PRO A 9 9.58 -43.89 -26.20
CA PRO A 9 9.00 -44.71 -25.15
C PRO A 9 7.94 -43.91 -24.37
N ASP A 10 7.03 -44.63 -23.71
CA ASP A 10 5.89 -44.13 -22.93
C ASP A 10 6.21 -43.11 -21.81
N ASN A 11 7.47 -42.69 -21.68
CA ASN A 11 7.97 -41.66 -20.77
C ASN A 11 8.05 -40.25 -21.41
N SER A 12 7.81 -40.13 -22.71
CA SER A 12 7.98 -38.89 -23.48
C SER A 12 6.89 -37.83 -23.22
N ALA A 13 5.64 -38.26 -22.99
CA ALA A 13 4.55 -37.35 -22.60
C ALA A 13 4.80 -36.73 -21.22
N PHE A 14 5.34 -37.52 -20.27
CA PHE A 14 5.69 -37.04 -18.94
C PHE A 14 6.82 -36.00 -18.98
N VAL A 15 7.86 -36.25 -19.80
CA VAL A 15 8.97 -35.30 -20.02
C VAL A 15 8.46 -33.99 -20.67
N LEU A 16 7.57 -34.07 -21.66
CA LEU A 16 7.00 -32.87 -22.29
C LEU A 16 6.12 -32.06 -21.33
N ILE A 17 5.34 -32.72 -20.47
CA ILE A 17 4.55 -32.05 -19.42
C ILE A 17 5.48 -31.40 -18.40
N HIS A 18 6.53 -32.08 -17.93
CA HIS A 18 7.49 -31.51 -17.00
C HIS A 18 8.24 -30.30 -17.58
N LEU A 19 8.66 -30.38 -18.85
CA LEU A 19 9.29 -29.27 -19.55
C LEU A 19 8.32 -28.10 -19.69
N ALA A 20 7.07 -28.34 -20.10
CA ALA A 20 6.05 -27.30 -20.20
C ALA A 20 5.74 -26.63 -18.84
N VAL A 21 5.66 -27.40 -17.76
CA VAL A 21 5.45 -26.88 -16.39
C VAL A 21 6.67 -26.08 -15.91
N SER A 22 7.89 -26.56 -16.15
CA SER A 22 9.10 -25.80 -15.83
C SER A 22 9.16 -24.49 -16.62
N GLN A 23 8.84 -24.51 -17.91
CA GLN A 23 8.85 -23.32 -18.76
C GLN A 23 7.82 -22.28 -18.29
N TYR A 24 6.62 -22.73 -17.88
CA TYR A 24 5.59 -21.87 -17.33
C TYR A 24 6.06 -21.21 -16.03
N SER A 25 6.68 -21.97 -15.12
CA SER A 25 7.22 -21.44 -13.86
C SER A 25 8.38 -20.46 -14.08
N TYR A 26 9.30 -20.77 -15.00
CA TYR A 26 10.39 -19.85 -15.39
C TYR A 26 9.87 -18.57 -16.03
N ASN A 27 8.91 -18.67 -16.95
CA ASN A 27 8.29 -17.52 -17.58
C ASN A 27 7.54 -16.68 -16.54
N ALA A 28 6.73 -17.30 -15.68
CA ALA A 28 6.05 -16.59 -14.59
C ALA A 28 7.04 -15.85 -13.69
N GLN A 29 8.14 -16.49 -13.28
CA GLN A 29 9.18 -15.86 -12.46
C GLN A 29 9.83 -14.66 -13.17
N SER A 30 10.07 -14.75 -14.48
CA SER A 30 10.59 -13.63 -15.28
C SER A 30 9.60 -12.46 -15.36
N TYR A 31 8.29 -12.73 -15.44
CA TYR A 31 7.26 -11.69 -15.41
C TYR A 31 7.20 -11.02 -14.03
N TRP A 32 7.25 -11.81 -12.96
CA TRP A 32 7.29 -11.28 -11.60
C TRP A 32 8.53 -10.41 -11.36
N GLN A 33 9.70 -10.80 -11.88
CA GLN A 33 10.91 -9.97 -11.82
C GLN A 33 10.77 -8.67 -12.62
N ARG A 34 10.19 -8.71 -13.81
CA ARG A 34 9.96 -7.50 -14.63
C ARG A 34 8.96 -6.56 -13.98
N ILE A 35 7.87 -7.08 -13.41
CA ILE A 35 6.89 -6.29 -12.65
C ILE A 35 7.57 -5.67 -11.43
N MET A 36 8.33 -6.45 -10.65
CA MET A 36 9.02 -5.97 -9.45
C MET A 36 10.03 -4.86 -9.78
N LEU A 37 10.80 -4.99 -10.87
CA LEU A 37 11.74 -3.95 -11.32
C LEU A 37 11.02 -2.67 -11.75
N ILE A 38 9.85 -2.80 -12.36
CA ILE A 38 9.07 -1.65 -12.79
C ILE A 38 8.40 -0.96 -11.61
N THR A 39 7.91 -1.69 -10.59
CA THR A 39 7.14 -1.15 -9.44
C THR A 39 7.97 -0.74 -8.22
N ALA A 40 9.15 -1.36 -8.03
CA ALA A 40 10.06 -1.03 -6.94
C ALA A 40 10.44 0.47 -6.87
N PRO A 41 10.79 1.14 -7.98
CA PRO A 41 11.16 2.56 -7.92
C PRO A 41 10.01 3.48 -7.48
N GLN A 42 8.76 3.18 -7.83
CA GLN A 42 7.59 3.97 -7.40
C GLN A 42 7.33 3.77 -5.92
N LEU A 43 7.46 2.54 -5.41
CA LEU A 43 7.33 2.27 -3.97
C LEU A 43 8.43 3.00 -3.19
N PHE A 44 9.66 2.98 -3.69
CA PHE A 44 10.76 3.72 -3.06
C PHE A 44 10.50 5.23 -3.07
N GLY A 45 10.12 5.78 -4.23
CA GLY A 45 9.75 7.19 -4.35
C GLY A 45 8.61 7.59 -3.41
N ALA A 46 7.58 6.73 -3.29
CA ALA A 46 6.47 6.94 -2.38
C ALA A 46 6.89 6.93 -0.91
N VAL A 47 7.78 6.01 -0.51
CA VAL A 47 8.32 5.95 0.86
C VAL A 47 9.12 7.21 1.20
N VAL A 48 9.98 7.66 0.30
CA VAL A 48 10.76 8.90 0.49
C VAL A 48 9.85 10.11 0.59
N ALA A 49 8.90 10.26 -0.35
CA ALA A 49 7.94 11.36 -0.36
C ALA A 49 7.06 11.36 0.91
N CYS A 50 6.59 10.19 1.34
CA CYS A 50 5.79 10.04 2.57
C CYS A 50 6.61 10.37 3.82
N GLY A 51 7.86 9.92 3.91
CA GLY A 51 8.76 10.24 5.01
C GLY A 51 9.04 11.73 5.14
N LEU A 52 9.35 12.40 4.02
CA LEU A 52 9.52 13.86 3.96
C LEU A 52 8.23 14.59 4.35
N GLY A 53 7.08 14.15 3.84
CA GLY A 53 5.78 14.73 4.18
C GLY A 53 5.42 14.58 5.65
N CYS A 54 5.77 13.46 6.29
CA CYS A 54 5.59 13.26 7.73
C CYS A 54 6.51 14.19 8.54
N ALA A 55 7.77 14.35 8.13
CA ALA A 55 8.73 15.19 8.83
C ALA A 55 8.39 16.68 8.74
N GLU A 56 8.19 17.20 7.52
CA GLU A 56 7.81 18.60 7.30
C GLU A 56 6.42 18.90 7.85
N GLY A 57 5.45 18.00 7.67
CA GLY A 57 4.11 18.19 8.21
C GLY A 57 4.07 18.21 9.73
N ALA A 58 4.90 17.41 10.42
CA ALA A 58 5.06 17.47 11.87
C ALA A 58 5.68 18.80 12.34
N ARG A 59 6.72 19.26 11.64
CA ARG A 59 7.38 20.55 11.93
C ARG A 59 6.43 21.74 11.70
N LEU A 60 5.78 21.82 10.53
CA LEU A 60 4.79 22.87 10.25
C LEU A 60 3.62 22.86 11.24
N SER A 61 3.22 21.68 11.73
CA SER A 61 2.15 21.55 12.72
C SER A 61 2.51 22.15 14.08
N GLN A 62 3.79 22.24 14.43
CA GLN A 62 4.26 22.90 15.65
C GLN A 62 4.21 24.43 15.52
N GLU A 63 4.43 24.98 14.31
CA GLU A 63 4.46 26.43 14.04
C GLU A 63 3.08 27.02 13.74
N LEU A 64 2.28 26.36 12.88
CA LEU A 64 1.00 26.87 12.36
C LEU A 64 -0.22 26.19 13.03
N GLY A 65 -0.02 25.04 13.68
CA GLY A 65 -1.09 24.21 14.22
C GLY A 65 -1.68 23.26 13.19
N SER A 66 -1.98 22.03 13.63
CA SER A 66 -2.32 20.89 12.78
C SER A 66 -3.52 21.10 11.84
N TRP A 67 -4.52 21.89 12.25
CA TRP A 67 -5.72 22.13 11.42
C TRP A 67 -5.43 23.06 10.23
N GLN A 68 -4.52 24.02 10.40
CA GLN A 68 -4.12 24.94 9.33
C GLN A 68 -3.29 24.20 8.29
N VAL A 69 -2.36 23.35 8.75
CA VAL A 69 -1.51 22.54 7.86
C VAL A 69 -2.36 21.65 6.95
N ILE A 70 -3.37 20.97 7.49
CA ILE A 70 -4.26 20.12 6.68
C ILE A 70 -5.12 20.96 5.73
N SER A 71 -5.66 22.08 6.20
CA SER A 71 -6.49 22.96 5.36
C SER A 71 -5.69 23.52 4.18
N TRP A 72 -4.46 23.97 4.42
CA TRP A 72 -3.55 24.42 3.38
C TRP A 72 -3.10 23.28 2.46
N ALA A 73 -2.83 22.09 2.99
CA ALA A 73 -2.52 20.92 2.18
C ALA A 73 -3.67 20.57 1.22
N LEU A 74 -4.93 20.64 1.69
CA LEU A 74 -6.11 20.41 0.85
C LEU A 74 -6.23 21.45 -0.25
N VAL A 75 -6.10 22.74 0.10
CA VAL A 75 -6.15 23.85 -0.88
C VAL A 75 -5.04 23.72 -1.94
N LEU A 76 -3.83 23.36 -1.54
CA LEU A 76 -2.70 23.14 -2.46
C LEU A 76 -2.84 21.86 -3.29
N SER A 77 -3.53 20.84 -2.77
CA SER A 77 -3.79 19.59 -3.51
C SER A 77 -4.91 19.73 -4.55
N LEU A 78 -5.87 20.62 -4.29
CA LEU A 78 -7.02 20.89 -5.16
C LEU A 78 -6.65 21.18 -6.63
N PRO A 79 -5.67 22.05 -6.96
CA PRO A 79 -5.31 22.33 -8.36
C PRO A 79 -4.74 21.12 -9.11
N ILE A 80 -4.25 20.10 -8.41
CA ILE A 80 -3.77 18.84 -9.02
C ILE A 80 -4.91 17.83 -9.12
N MET A 81 -5.77 17.76 -8.10
CA MET A 81 -6.91 16.84 -8.05
C MET A 81 -8.02 17.21 -9.04
N LEU A 82 -8.31 18.50 -9.24
CA LEU A 82 -9.41 18.95 -10.11
C LEU A 82 -9.24 18.50 -11.58
N PRO A 83 -8.06 18.65 -12.21
CA PRO A 83 -7.83 18.15 -13.56
C PRO A 83 -7.91 16.63 -13.65
N LEU A 84 -7.38 15.89 -12.66
CA LEU A 84 -7.48 14.43 -12.63
C LEU A 84 -8.93 13.96 -12.55
N MET A 85 -9.75 14.60 -11.70
CA MET A 85 -11.18 14.35 -11.60
C MET A 85 -11.86 14.57 -12.96
N TRP A 86 -11.49 15.62 -13.69
CA TRP A 86 -12.03 15.89 -15.01
C TRP A 86 -11.63 14.84 -16.06
N LEU A 87 -10.36 14.40 -16.04
CA LEU A 87 -9.84 13.37 -16.94
C LEU A 87 -10.46 12.00 -16.69
N THR A 88 -10.82 11.70 -15.44
CA THR A 88 -11.40 10.42 -15.01
C THR A 88 -12.92 10.50 -14.84
N TRP A 89 -13.55 11.55 -15.36
CA TRP A 89 -14.97 11.82 -15.16
C TRP A 89 -15.83 10.69 -15.74
N PRO A 90 -16.71 10.06 -14.94
CA PRO A 90 -17.57 8.98 -15.43
C PRO A 90 -18.62 9.53 -16.40
N LYS A 91 -19.02 8.70 -17.37
CA LYS A 91 -20.00 9.09 -18.40
C LYS A 91 -21.42 9.31 -17.84
N SER A 92 -21.75 8.72 -16.69
CA SER A 92 -23.02 8.85 -15.99
C SER A 92 -22.77 9.03 -14.49
N LEU A 93 -23.30 10.12 -13.91
CA LEU A 93 -23.30 10.32 -12.45
C LEU A 93 -24.53 9.70 -11.78
N GLU A 94 -25.56 9.37 -12.56
CA GLU A 94 -26.80 8.75 -12.07
C GLU A 94 -26.60 7.32 -11.53
N GLU A 95 -25.50 6.66 -11.91
CA GLU A 95 -25.12 5.34 -11.39
C GLU A 95 -24.49 5.42 -9.99
N VAL A 96 -24.10 6.61 -9.52
CA VAL A 96 -23.47 6.77 -8.21
C VAL A 96 -24.54 6.81 -7.13
N SER A 97 -24.71 5.69 -6.44
CA SER A 97 -25.67 5.56 -5.34
C SER A 97 -25.47 6.61 -4.24
N PHE A 98 -26.54 6.94 -3.52
CA PHE A 98 -26.47 7.80 -2.34
C PHE A 98 -25.50 7.27 -1.28
N ALA A 99 -25.41 5.94 -1.13
CA ALA A 99 -24.48 5.30 -0.21
C ALA A 99 -23.00 5.55 -0.59
N ALA A 100 -22.67 5.64 -1.88
CA ALA A 100 -21.32 5.98 -2.34
C ALA A 100 -20.96 7.43 -1.97
N TRP A 101 -21.89 8.37 -2.16
CA TRP A 101 -21.71 9.76 -1.73
C TRP A 101 -21.58 9.90 -0.21
N ALA A 102 -22.42 9.21 0.55
CA ALA A 102 -22.34 9.21 2.01
C ALA A 102 -21.02 8.61 2.51
N SER A 103 -20.55 7.53 1.88
CA SER A 103 -19.26 6.91 2.20
C SER A 103 -18.10 7.85 1.88
N LEU A 104 -18.15 8.57 0.76
CA LEU A 104 -17.15 9.56 0.38
C LEU A 104 -17.05 10.68 1.44
N ILE A 105 -18.20 11.24 1.84
CA ILE A 105 -18.25 12.28 2.89
C ILE A 105 -17.70 11.74 4.21
N TYR A 106 -18.12 10.54 4.61
CA TYR A 106 -17.67 9.90 5.84
C TYR A 106 -16.15 9.71 5.87
N ILE A 107 -15.57 9.13 4.82
CA ILE A 107 -14.12 8.91 4.71
C ILE A 107 -13.36 10.24 4.66
N ALA A 108 -13.87 11.23 3.92
CA ALA A 108 -13.23 12.53 3.80
C ALA A 108 -13.19 13.30 5.12
N VAL A 109 -14.29 13.32 5.88
CA VAL A 109 -14.40 14.11 7.11
C VAL A 109 -13.78 13.38 8.30
N PHE A 110 -14.19 12.14 8.57
CA PHE A 110 -13.75 11.43 9.78
C PHE A 110 -12.37 10.81 9.63
N SER A 111 -12.14 10.04 8.57
CA SER A 111 -10.89 9.29 8.41
C SER A 111 -9.75 10.18 7.94
N MET A 112 -10.01 11.04 6.95
CA MET A 112 -8.99 11.92 6.40
C MET A 112 -8.87 13.20 7.24
N PHE A 113 -9.87 14.09 7.25
CA PHE A 113 -9.70 15.41 7.87
C PHE A 113 -9.47 15.34 9.39
N ILE A 114 -10.38 14.71 10.14
CA ILE A 114 -10.27 14.59 11.61
C ILE A 114 -9.11 13.65 11.99
N GLY A 115 -8.97 12.51 11.30
CA GLY A 115 -7.88 11.55 11.53
C GLY A 115 -6.50 12.18 11.35
N PHE A 116 -6.28 12.93 10.26
CA PHE A 116 -5.02 13.65 10.07
C PHE A 116 -4.80 14.72 11.13
N LEU A 117 -5.86 15.40 11.61
CA LEU A 117 -5.72 16.42 12.65
C LEU A 117 -5.14 15.83 13.94
N PHE A 118 -5.68 14.69 14.38
CA PHE A 118 -5.16 13.97 15.54
C PHE A 118 -3.77 13.38 15.28
N CYS A 119 -3.53 12.83 14.09
CA CYS A 119 -2.24 12.26 13.73
C CYS A 119 -1.13 13.33 13.74
N TYR A 120 -1.35 14.47 13.08
CA TYR A 120 -0.38 15.58 13.05
C TYR A 120 -0.18 16.22 14.41
N ARG A 121 -1.24 16.34 15.22
CA ARG A 121 -1.10 16.83 16.59
C ARG A 121 -0.36 15.84 17.48
N GLY A 122 -0.60 14.54 17.30
CA GLY A 122 0.16 13.46 17.93
C GLY A 122 1.63 13.47 17.53
N LEU A 123 1.93 13.72 16.24
CA LEU A 123 3.29 13.88 15.72
C LEU A 123 4.00 15.09 16.34
N ALA A 124 3.29 16.23 16.44
CA ALA A 124 3.83 17.45 17.01
C ALA A 124 4.13 17.31 18.52
N LEU A 125 3.30 16.58 19.27
CA LEU A 125 3.42 16.41 20.73
C LEU A 125 4.30 15.23 21.15
N GLY A 126 4.16 14.07 20.51
CA GLY A 126 4.84 12.83 20.86
C GLY A 126 6.11 12.55 20.05
N GLY A 127 6.38 13.38 19.03
CA GLY A 127 7.51 13.22 18.13
C GLY A 127 7.30 12.13 17.06
N ILE A 128 7.96 12.34 15.92
CA ILE A 128 7.85 11.47 14.73
C ILE A 128 8.19 10.01 15.06
N ALA A 129 9.22 9.81 15.88
CA ALA A 129 9.72 8.48 16.24
C ALA A 129 8.76 7.65 17.12
N ALA A 130 7.87 8.28 17.91
CA ALA A 130 6.90 7.57 18.74
C ALA A 130 5.63 7.25 17.95
N VAL A 131 5.12 8.20 17.15
CA VAL A 131 3.96 7.96 16.30
C VAL A 131 4.26 6.97 15.18
N GLY A 132 5.47 6.97 14.63
CA GLY A 132 5.90 5.94 13.69
C GLY A 132 5.87 4.53 14.28
N GLN A 133 6.09 4.38 15.60
CA GLN A 133 5.94 3.07 16.28
C GLN A 133 4.47 2.70 16.48
N LEU A 134 3.59 3.68 16.74
CA LEU A 134 2.14 3.43 16.76
C LEU A 134 1.63 3.03 15.37
N GLN A 135 2.17 3.59 14.29
CA GLN A 135 1.86 3.15 12.94
C GLN A 135 2.36 1.74 12.64
N LEU A 136 3.42 1.24 13.29
CA LEU A 136 3.79 -0.18 13.19
C LEU A 136 2.77 -1.11 13.85
N MET A 137 1.95 -0.61 14.77
CA MET A 137 0.82 -1.37 15.34
C MET A 137 -0.37 -1.42 14.36
N GLN A 138 -0.47 -0.47 13.44
CA GLN A 138 -1.59 -0.38 12.47
C GLN A 138 -1.75 -1.64 11.60
N PRO A 139 -0.68 -2.26 11.06
CA PRO A 139 -0.77 -3.57 10.39
C PRO A 139 -1.40 -4.67 11.24
N PHE A 140 -1.06 -4.75 12.53
CA PHE A 140 -1.61 -5.77 13.43
C PHE A 140 -3.07 -5.50 13.75
N MET A 141 -3.44 -4.24 14.00
CA MET A 141 -4.83 -3.84 14.18
C MET A 141 -5.64 -4.11 12.91
N GLY A 142 -5.07 -3.88 11.73
CA GLY A 142 -5.69 -4.18 10.44
C GLY A 142 -5.97 -5.68 10.27
N LEU A 143 -4.98 -6.54 10.55
CA LEU A 143 -5.16 -7.99 10.52
C LEU A 143 -6.17 -8.47 11.57
N MET A 144 -6.14 -7.90 12.78
CA MET A 144 -7.10 -8.21 13.84
C MET A 144 -8.53 -7.81 13.42
N LEU A 145 -8.72 -6.63 12.84
CA LEU A 145 -10.03 -6.16 12.38
C LEU A 145 -10.52 -6.97 11.17
N ALA A 146 -9.63 -7.36 10.25
CA ALA A 146 -9.98 -8.27 9.15
C ALA A 146 -10.44 -9.63 9.69
N ALA A 147 -9.76 -10.18 10.70
CA ALA A 147 -10.17 -11.41 11.37
C ALA A 147 -11.51 -11.28 12.10
N LEU A 148 -11.75 -10.15 12.78
CA LEU A 148 -12.95 -9.95 13.63
C LEU A 148 -14.19 -9.53 12.83
N LEU A 149 -14.07 -8.59 11.89
CA LEU A 149 -15.21 -8.09 11.11
C LEU A 149 -15.46 -8.95 9.87
N LEU A 150 -14.41 -9.27 9.09
CA LEU A 150 -14.54 -10.00 7.83
C LEU A 150 -14.40 -11.52 8.00
N HIS A 151 -14.05 -12.00 9.20
CA HIS A 151 -13.85 -13.42 9.50
C HIS A 151 -12.80 -14.10 8.59
N GLU A 152 -11.83 -13.31 8.10
CA GLU A 152 -10.76 -13.83 7.26
C GLU A 152 -9.74 -14.63 8.09
N MET A 153 -9.31 -15.76 7.54
CA MET A 153 -8.27 -16.61 8.12
C MET A 153 -6.92 -15.89 8.05
N VAL A 154 -6.48 -15.31 9.16
CA VAL A 154 -5.15 -14.71 9.25
C VAL A 154 -4.10 -15.83 9.21
N SER A 155 -3.47 -15.98 8.04
CA SER A 155 -2.40 -16.96 7.84
C SER A 155 -1.19 -16.61 8.69
N ILE A 156 -0.52 -17.65 9.20
CA ILE A 156 0.78 -17.54 9.90
C ILE A 156 1.79 -16.78 9.03
N GLY A 157 1.73 -16.92 7.69
CA GLY A 157 2.60 -16.18 6.78
C GLY A 157 2.40 -14.66 6.82
N MET A 158 1.16 -14.18 7.00
CA MET A 158 0.86 -12.75 7.15
C MET A 158 1.47 -12.23 8.46
N LEU A 159 1.26 -12.96 9.56
CA LEU A 159 1.85 -12.63 10.87
C LEU A 159 3.39 -12.58 10.83
N ILE A 160 4.03 -13.60 10.25
CA ILE A 160 5.50 -13.64 10.11
C ILE A 160 6.00 -12.45 9.27
N SER A 161 5.32 -12.14 8.17
CA SER A 161 5.72 -11.02 7.30
C SER A 161 5.60 -9.66 8.02
N THR A 162 4.52 -9.45 8.77
CA THR A 162 4.31 -8.23 9.56
C THR A 162 5.35 -8.13 10.70
N LEU A 163 5.62 -9.22 11.41
CA LEU A 163 6.65 -9.27 12.44
C LEU A 163 8.05 -9.02 11.86
N GLY A 164 8.37 -9.61 10.71
CA GLY A 164 9.62 -9.39 9.99
C GLY A 164 9.81 -7.92 9.63
N ALA A 165 8.76 -7.26 9.12
CA ALA A 165 8.80 -5.83 8.85
C ALA A 165 9.07 -5.00 10.12
N VAL A 166 8.44 -5.33 11.25
CA VAL A 166 8.71 -4.66 12.54
C VAL A 166 10.16 -4.83 12.96
N VAL A 167 10.70 -6.05 12.89
CA VAL A 167 12.11 -6.32 13.25
C VAL A 167 13.07 -5.51 12.37
N CYS A 168 12.82 -5.44 11.06
CA CYS A 168 13.60 -4.63 10.14
C CYS A 168 13.58 -3.14 10.52
N VAL A 169 12.40 -2.59 10.84
CA VAL A 169 12.25 -1.17 11.21
C VAL A 169 12.87 -0.87 12.57
N VAL A 170 12.68 -1.73 13.56
CA VAL A 170 13.32 -1.58 14.89
C VAL A 170 14.85 -1.66 14.76
N GLY A 171 15.35 -2.57 13.92
CA GLY A 171 16.78 -2.68 13.58
C GLY A 171 17.31 -1.42 12.92
N ALA A 172 16.59 -0.86 11.94
CA ALA A 172 16.95 0.38 11.27
C ALA A 172 16.96 1.59 12.21
N LYS A 173 16.02 1.65 13.16
CA LYS A 173 15.95 2.71 14.18
C LYS A 173 17.23 2.79 15.02
N LYS A 174 17.92 1.65 15.23
CA LYS A 174 19.18 1.56 15.97
C LYS A 174 20.35 2.28 15.27
N PHE A 175 20.25 2.53 13.96
CA PHE A 175 21.24 3.26 13.15
C PHE A 175 20.86 4.73 12.92
N SER A 176 19.72 5.19 13.45
CA SER A 176 19.21 6.56 13.31
C SER A 176 19.55 7.45 14.52
N VAL A 177 20.56 7.07 15.31
CA VAL A 177 21.08 7.85 16.46
C VAL A 177 22.28 8.67 16.02
#